data_AF-A0A941YS75-F1
#
_entry.id   AF-A0A941YS75-F1
#
_cell.length_a   1.000
_cell.length_b   1.000
_cell.length_c   1.000
_cell.angle_alpha   90.00
_cell.angle_beta   90.00
_cell.angle_gamma   90.00
#
_symmetry.space_group_name_H-M   'P 1'
#
loop_
_entity.id
_entity.type
_entity.pdbx_description
1 polymer ?
#
loop_
_entity_poly.entity_id
_entity_poly.type
_entity_poly.pdbx_seq_one_letter_code
_entity_poly.pdbx_strand_id
1 'polypeptide(L)'
;YADSKGVKVFYITNRGVETEKDTRENMAKLGFPMGGNVDTFLMQNERPDWGSFKSTRRAVVAKDYRILLNLGDNFGDFDDRYRSSEADRLKAFEEDKAHWGRDWLVIANPTYGSFETAPFGHDFKKSREEQRKAKWDALESWAGPKP
;
A
#
# COMPACT_ATOMS: atom_id res chain seq x y z
N TYR A 1 -18.89 -10.76 4.83
CA TYR A 1 -18.66 -12.21 4.62
C TYR A 1 -17.50 -12.74 5.46
N ALA A 2 -16.26 -12.26 5.31
CA ALA A 2 -15.12 -12.75 6.10
C ALA A 2 -15.35 -12.62 7.62
N ASP A 3 -15.78 -11.44 8.08
CA ASP A 3 -16.10 -11.18 9.49
C ASP A 3 -17.21 -12.11 10.03
N SER A 4 -18.28 -12.32 9.26
CA SER A 4 -19.35 -13.29 9.61
C SER A 4 -18.90 -14.76 9.64
N LYS A 5 -17.69 -15.06 9.15
CA LYS A 5 -17.06 -16.39 9.22
C LYS A 5 -15.99 -16.47 10.31
N GLY A 6 -15.90 -15.47 11.19
CA GLY A 6 -14.92 -15.42 12.28
C GLY A 6 -13.53 -14.94 11.86
N VAL A 7 -13.37 -14.44 10.63
CA VAL A 7 -12.10 -13.84 10.18
C VAL A 7 -12.09 -12.37 10.53
N LYS A 8 -11.12 -11.94 11.35
CA LYS A 8 -10.96 -10.52 11.72
C LYS A 8 -10.41 -9.72 10.54
N VAL A 9 -10.98 -8.53 10.32
CA VAL A 9 -10.50 -7.56 9.33
C VAL A 9 -9.70 -6.48 10.03
N PHE A 10 -8.49 -6.21 9.55
CA PHE A 10 -7.64 -5.11 10.02
C PHE A 10 -7.42 -4.10 8.90
N TYR A 11 -7.58 -2.81 9.22
CA TYR A 11 -7.37 -1.69 8.33
C TYR A 11 -6.03 -1.03 8.65
N ILE A 12 -4.98 -1.43 7.91
CA ILE A 12 -3.63 -0.86 8.06
C ILE A 12 -3.44 0.25 7.03
N THR A 13 -3.44 1.50 7.47
CA THR A 13 -3.60 2.66 6.58
C THR A 13 -2.57 3.76 6.81
N ASN A 14 -2.14 4.43 5.74
CA ASN A 14 -1.28 5.62 5.84
C ASN A 14 -2.09 6.92 6.02
N ARG A 15 -3.37 6.81 6.39
CA ARG A 15 -4.08 7.93 7.02
C ARG A 15 -3.43 8.21 8.38
N GLY A 16 -3.17 9.47 8.68
CA GLY A 16 -2.62 9.87 9.97
C GLY A 16 -3.64 9.68 11.11
N VAL A 17 -3.14 9.43 12.31
CA VAL A 17 -3.93 9.24 13.54
C VAL A 17 -4.92 10.38 13.79
N GLU A 18 -4.60 11.60 13.38
CA GLU A 18 -5.48 12.77 13.48
C GLU A 18 -6.79 12.61 12.69
N THR A 19 -6.81 11.74 11.67
CA THR A 19 -7.99 11.48 10.82
C THR A 19 -8.74 10.19 11.20
N GLU A 20 -8.37 9.56 12.31
CA GLU A 20 -8.91 8.26 12.69
C GLU A 20 -10.42 8.30 12.96
N LYS A 21 -10.88 9.33 13.69
CA LYS A 21 -12.30 9.52 14.00
C LYS A 21 -13.13 9.54 12.72
N ASP A 22 -12.79 10.42 11.78
CA ASP A 22 -13.50 10.58 10.51
C ASP A 22 -13.45 9.30 9.67
N THR A 23 -12.31 8.60 9.71
CA THR A 23 -12.12 7.32 9.02
C THR A 23 -13.07 6.26 9.58
N ARG A 24 -13.14 6.09 10.90
CA ARG A 24 -14.04 5.12 11.55
C ARG A 24 -15.49 5.46 11.30
N GLU A 25 -15.88 6.73 11.39
CA GLU A 25 -17.25 7.17 11.12
C GLU A 25 -17.66 6.86 9.67
N ASN A 26 -16.79 7.11 8.70
CA ASN A 26 -17.08 6.81 7.30
C ASN A 26 -17.19 5.29 7.06
N MET A 27 -16.31 4.49 7.65
CA MET A 27 -16.33 3.03 7.52
C MET A 27 -17.58 2.42 8.17
N ALA A 28 -17.99 2.92 9.34
CA ALA A 28 -19.23 2.51 9.99
C ALA A 28 -20.47 2.85 9.14
N LYS A 29 -20.53 4.06 8.58
CA LYS A 29 -21.63 4.48 7.68
C LYS A 29 -21.74 3.59 6.44
N LEU A 30 -20.62 3.08 5.94
CA LEU A 30 -20.54 2.18 4.80
C LEU A 30 -20.75 0.70 5.18
N GLY A 31 -20.97 0.38 6.46
CA GLY A 31 -21.25 -0.97 6.93
C GLY A 31 -20.03 -1.89 7.01
N PHE A 32 -18.82 -1.33 7.10
CA PHE A 32 -17.61 -2.13 7.28
C PHE A 32 -17.52 -2.72 8.70
N PRO A 33 -16.90 -3.90 8.87
CA PRO A 33 -16.61 -4.46 10.19
C PRO A 33 -15.75 -3.51 11.05
N MET A 34 -16.15 -3.23 12.28
CA MET A 34 -15.52 -2.20 13.14
C MET A 34 -14.60 -2.75 14.25
N GLY A 35 -14.25 -4.04 14.22
CA GLY A 35 -13.21 -4.62 15.09
C GLY A 35 -13.67 -5.22 16.41
N GLY A 36 -14.75 -4.71 17.00
CA GLY A 36 -15.40 -5.33 18.17
C GLY A 36 -14.50 -5.40 19.41
N ASN A 37 -13.85 -6.54 19.63
CA ASN A 37 -13.07 -6.87 20.83
C ASN A 37 -11.61 -6.41 20.82
N VAL A 38 -11.09 -6.03 19.66
CA VAL A 38 -9.73 -5.51 19.50
C VAL A 38 -9.78 -4.30 18.58
N ASP A 39 -8.77 -3.45 18.71
CA ASP A 39 -8.61 -2.40 17.72
C ASP A 39 -8.18 -3.00 16.36
N THR A 40 -8.84 -2.54 15.30
CA THR A 40 -8.62 -2.99 13.93
C THR A 40 -8.21 -1.87 12.99
N PHE A 41 -8.18 -0.62 13.43
CA PHE A 41 -7.71 0.49 12.62
C PHE A 41 -6.31 0.86 13.09
N LEU A 42 -5.30 0.56 12.27
CA LEU A 42 -3.90 0.78 12.62
C LEU A 42 -3.38 1.96 11.80
N MET A 43 -3.40 3.14 12.41
CA MET A 43 -3.19 4.42 11.74
C MET A 43 -1.70 4.74 11.62
N GLN A 44 -1.33 5.61 10.69
CA GLN A 44 0.05 6.12 10.62
C GLN A 44 0.29 7.10 11.77
N ASN A 45 1.49 7.01 12.36
CA ASN A 45 1.97 7.82 13.49
C ASN A 45 1.16 7.68 14.78
N GLU A 46 0.29 6.67 14.89
CA GLU A 46 -0.40 6.35 16.15
C GLU A 46 0.57 5.84 17.23
N ARG A 47 1.66 5.19 16.79
CA ARG A 47 2.79 4.78 17.63
C ARG A 47 4.11 5.29 17.05
N PRO A 48 5.17 5.45 17.86
CA PRO A 48 6.44 6.02 17.41
C PRO A 48 7.07 5.30 16.20
N ASP A 49 6.89 3.99 16.08
CA ASP A 49 7.43 3.14 15.01
C ASP A 49 6.45 2.92 13.84
N TRP A 50 5.26 3.52 13.90
CA TRP A 50 4.20 3.34 12.89
C TRP A 50 4.27 4.42 11.80
N GLY A 51 5.45 4.57 11.20
CA GLY A 51 5.65 5.44 10.04
C GLY A 51 4.94 4.93 8.77
N SER A 52 5.33 5.46 7.60
CA SER A 52 4.69 5.10 6.32
C SER A 52 4.88 3.63 5.89
N PHE A 53 5.88 2.95 6.46
CA PHE A 53 6.08 1.51 6.26
C PHE A 53 5.02 0.75 7.06
N LYS A 54 4.27 -0.12 6.39
CA LYS A 54 3.14 -0.82 6.99
C LYS A 54 3.56 -2.13 7.66
N SER A 55 4.78 -2.61 7.45
CA SER A 55 5.28 -3.84 8.06
C SER A 55 5.25 -3.79 9.60
N THR A 56 5.54 -2.66 10.23
CA THR A 56 5.55 -2.52 11.70
C THR A 56 4.15 -2.75 12.28
N ARG A 57 3.12 -2.26 11.59
CA ARG A 57 1.71 -2.49 11.92
C ARG A 57 1.25 -3.91 11.59
N ARG A 58 1.64 -4.45 10.43
CA ARG A 58 1.38 -5.87 10.08
C ARG A 58 2.01 -6.81 11.11
N ALA A 59 3.20 -6.51 11.61
CA ALA A 59 3.90 -7.30 12.62
C ALA A 59 3.14 -7.33 13.95
N VAL A 60 2.45 -6.25 14.32
CA VAL A 60 1.59 -6.24 15.51
C VAL A 60 0.38 -7.17 15.33
N VAL A 61 -0.28 -7.13 14.17
CA VAL A 61 -1.35 -8.09 13.85
C VAL A 61 -0.84 -9.53 13.88
N ALA A 62 0.34 -9.78 13.33
CA ALA A 62 0.94 -11.11 13.22
C ALA A 62 1.33 -11.75 14.56
N LYS A 63 1.36 -11.00 15.67
CA LYS A 63 1.64 -11.55 17.01
C LYS A 63 0.51 -12.46 17.49
N ASP A 64 -0.72 -12.05 17.22
CA ASP A 64 -1.92 -12.72 17.76
C ASP A 64 -2.79 -13.34 16.66
N TYR A 65 -2.55 -13.00 15.39
CA TYR A 65 -3.34 -13.45 14.25
C TYR A 65 -2.48 -14.01 13.13
N ARG A 66 -2.96 -15.07 12.48
CA ARG A 66 -2.43 -15.50 11.18
C ARG A 66 -3.06 -14.64 10.09
N ILE A 67 -2.23 -13.86 9.39
CA ILE A 67 -2.67 -13.08 8.22
C ILE A 67 -2.92 -14.06 7.07
N LEU A 68 -4.17 -14.11 6.59
CA LEU A 68 -4.57 -15.00 5.49
C LEU A 68 -4.47 -14.30 4.13
N LEU A 69 -4.84 -13.03 4.07
CA LEU A 69 -4.86 -12.20 2.87
C LEU A 69 -4.37 -10.79 3.21
N ASN A 70 -3.55 -10.23 2.33
CA ASN A 70 -3.29 -8.79 2.25
C ASN A 70 -4.00 -8.23 1.03
N LEU A 71 -4.63 -7.07 1.19
CA LEU A 71 -5.35 -6.37 0.13
C LEU A 71 -4.86 -4.92 0.08
N GLY A 72 -4.60 -4.41 -1.12
CA GLY A 72 -4.05 -3.07 -1.29
C GLY A 72 -3.91 -2.65 -2.74
N ASP A 73 -3.72 -1.37 -2.96
CA ASP A 73 -3.55 -0.76 -4.28
C ASP A 73 -2.12 -0.30 -4.55
N ASN A 74 -1.30 -0.24 -3.50
CA ASN A 74 0.07 0.21 -3.55
C ASN A 74 1.02 -0.91 -3.14
N PHE A 75 2.21 -0.98 -3.73
CA PHE A 75 3.19 -2.00 -3.36
C PHE A 75 3.53 -2.01 -1.86
N GLY A 76 3.50 -0.83 -1.22
CA GLY A 76 3.71 -0.66 0.24
C GLY A 76 2.68 -1.36 1.14
N ASP A 77 1.54 -1.76 0.59
CA ASP A 77 0.53 -2.54 1.31
C ASP A 77 0.97 -3.98 1.54
N PHE A 78 1.94 -4.45 0.74
CA PHE A 78 2.45 -5.81 0.75
C PHE A 78 3.90 -5.87 1.23
N ASP A 79 4.75 -4.98 0.71
CA ASP A 79 6.21 -5.01 0.91
C ASP A 79 6.82 -3.62 1.14
N ASP A 80 7.80 -3.52 2.04
CA ASP A 80 8.42 -2.25 2.41
C ASP A 80 9.45 -1.72 1.39
N ARG A 81 9.86 -2.54 0.41
CA ARG A 81 10.69 -2.14 -0.74
C ARG A 81 9.96 -1.18 -1.69
N TYR A 82 8.73 -0.75 -1.37
CA TYR A 82 7.98 0.19 -2.20
C TYR A 82 8.66 1.55 -2.43
N ARG A 83 9.66 1.93 -1.62
CA ARG A 83 10.47 3.16 -1.85
C ARG A 83 11.80 2.91 -2.56
N SER A 84 11.98 1.76 -3.20
CA SER A 84 13.17 1.48 -4.01
C SER A 84 13.01 1.93 -5.48
N SER A 85 14.07 1.79 -6.26
CA SER A 85 14.05 2.11 -7.70
C SER A 85 13.03 1.25 -8.47
N GLU A 86 12.62 1.67 -9.67
CA GLU A 86 11.72 0.87 -10.53
C GLU A 86 12.25 -0.54 -10.77
N ALA A 87 13.56 -0.68 -11.03
CA ALA A 87 14.21 -1.97 -11.21
C ALA A 87 14.17 -2.85 -9.96
N ASP A 88 14.45 -2.28 -8.79
CA ASP A 88 14.43 -3.03 -7.52
C ASP A 88 13.01 -3.44 -7.14
N ARG A 89 12.01 -2.60 -7.43
CA ARG A 89 10.60 -2.93 -7.23
C ARG A 89 10.16 -4.09 -8.12
N LEU A 90 10.57 -4.10 -9.40
CA LEU A 90 10.30 -5.22 -10.31
C LEU A 90 10.98 -6.50 -9.83
N LYS A 91 12.22 -6.40 -9.34
CA LYS A 91 12.92 -7.55 -8.75
C LYS A 91 12.18 -8.09 -7.53
N ALA A 92 11.74 -7.21 -6.63
CA ALA A 92 10.95 -7.61 -5.46
C ALA A 92 9.63 -8.27 -5.85
N PHE A 93 8.94 -7.73 -6.86
CA PHE A 93 7.73 -8.34 -7.41
C PHE A 93 7.96 -9.78 -7.90
N GLU A 94 9.07 -10.02 -8.63
CA GLU A 94 9.44 -11.36 -9.12
C GLU A 94 9.87 -12.32 -8.00
N GLU A 95 10.57 -11.83 -6.97
CA GLU A 95 10.91 -12.61 -5.78
C GLU A 95 9.67 -13.08 -5.02
N ASP A 96 8.64 -12.23 -4.92
CA ASP A 96 7.40 -12.51 -4.21
C ASP A 96 6.31 -13.10 -5.12
N LYS A 97 6.67 -13.58 -6.33
CA LYS A 97 5.70 -13.95 -7.37
C LYS A 97 4.65 -14.97 -6.93
N ALA A 98 5.02 -15.85 -6.01
CA ALA A 98 4.15 -16.89 -5.48
C ALA A 98 2.97 -16.36 -4.64
N HIS A 99 3.02 -15.11 -4.19
CA HIS A 99 1.98 -14.48 -3.36
C HIS A 99 0.89 -13.78 -4.16
N TRP A 100 1.26 -13.19 -5.30
CA TRP A 100 0.35 -12.36 -6.10
C TRP A 100 -0.85 -13.16 -6.63
N GLY A 101 -2.05 -12.63 -6.40
CA GLY A 101 -3.30 -13.28 -6.81
C GLY A 101 -3.70 -14.48 -5.93
N ARG A 102 -2.91 -14.81 -4.91
CA ARG A 102 -3.17 -15.93 -3.98
C ARG A 102 -3.51 -15.41 -2.59
N ASP A 103 -2.51 -14.84 -1.91
CA ASP A 103 -2.64 -14.23 -0.58
C ASP A 103 -2.35 -12.73 -0.60
N TRP A 104 -1.76 -12.20 -1.66
CA TRP A 104 -1.65 -10.76 -1.93
C TRP A 104 -2.57 -10.39 -3.08
N LEU A 105 -3.65 -9.66 -2.77
CA LEU A 105 -4.68 -9.27 -3.74
C LEU A 105 -4.61 -7.77 -4.02
N VAL A 106 -4.29 -7.44 -5.27
CA VAL A 106 -4.12 -6.06 -5.72
C VAL A 106 -5.44 -5.46 -6.19
N ILE A 107 -5.70 -4.23 -5.78
CA ILE A 107 -6.78 -3.38 -6.30
C ILE A 107 -6.16 -2.38 -7.27
N ALA A 108 -6.68 -2.26 -8.49
CA ALA A 108 -6.11 -1.36 -9.48
C ALA A 108 -6.28 0.12 -9.07
N ASN A 109 -5.17 0.84 -8.96
CA ASN A 109 -5.14 2.30 -8.79
C ASN A 109 -4.13 2.93 -9.76
N PRO A 110 -4.58 3.46 -10.91
CA PRO A 110 -3.69 4.13 -11.85
C PRO A 110 -3.46 5.62 -11.52
N THR A 111 -4.12 6.16 -10.48
CA THR A 111 -4.17 7.61 -10.23
C THR A 111 -2.95 8.11 -9.46
N TYR A 112 -2.54 7.38 -8.41
CA TYR A 112 -1.41 7.76 -7.58
C TYR A 112 -0.83 6.53 -6.86
N GLY A 113 0.41 6.64 -6.40
CA GLY A 113 1.01 5.61 -5.57
C GLY A 113 2.52 5.65 -5.58
N SER A 114 3.15 4.64 -4.99
CA SER A 114 4.61 4.56 -4.98
C SER A 114 5.21 4.43 -6.38
N PHE A 115 4.50 3.78 -7.30
CA PHE A 115 4.86 3.69 -8.72
C PHE A 115 4.99 5.07 -9.39
N GLU A 116 4.16 6.05 -9.01
CA GLU A 116 4.21 7.41 -9.57
C GLU A 116 5.49 8.14 -9.18
N THR A 117 6.02 7.79 -8.01
CA THR A 117 7.15 8.51 -7.38
C THR A 117 8.50 7.83 -7.61
N ALA A 118 8.49 6.55 -8.02
CA ALA A 118 9.70 5.79 -8.31
C ALA A 118 10.57 6.42 -9.44
N PRO A 119 10.01 6.96 -10.55
CA PRO A 119 10.83 7.55 -11.62
C PRO A 119 11.72 8.71 -11.17
N PHE A 120 11.32 9.44 -10.12
CA PHE A 120 12.12 10.53 -9.57
C PHE A 120 12.82 10.17 -8.26
N GLY A 121 12.90 8.88 -7.92
CA GLY A 121 13.60 8.35 -6.75
C GLY A 121 12.92 8.67 -5.42
N HIS A 122 11.59 8.88 -5.43
CA HIS A 122 10.82 9.32 -4.26
C HIS A 122 11.30 10.65 -3.65
N ASP A 123 12.07 11.45 -4.41
CA ASP A 123 12.55 12.75 -3.97
C ASP A 123 11.52 13.85 -4.21
N PHE A 124 10.69 14.09 -3.21
CA PHE A 124 9.66 15.12 -3.24
C PHE A 124 10.22 16.55 -3.19
N LYS A 125 11.54 16.74 -3.00
CA LYS A 125 12.16 18.08 -3.03
C LYS A 125 12.41 18.56 -4.46
N LYS A 126 12.42 17.66 -5.45
CA LYS A 126 12.51 18.02 -6.87
C LYS A 126 11.36 18.92 -7.26
N SER A 127 11.61 19.86 -8.16
CA SER A 127 10.57 20.73 -8.70
C SER A 127 9.50 19.90 -9.44
N ARG A 128 8.30 20.45 -9.58
CA ARG A 128 7.21 19.80 -10.33
C ARG A 128 7.61 19.52 -11.78
N GLU A 129 8.47 20.36 -12.37
CA GLU A 129 8.98 20.19 -13.72
C GLU A 129 9.93 19.00 -13.81
N GLU A 130 10.88 18.86 -12.87
CA GLU A 130 11.78 17.70 -12.81
C GLU A 130 11.02 16.40 -12.53
N GLN A 131 10.04 16.42 -11.62
CA GLN A 131 9.19 15.26 -11.35
C GLN A 131 8.40 14.85 -12.60
N ARG A 132 7.83 15.83 -13.32
CA ARG A 132 7.11 15.57 -14.57
C ARG A 132 8.06 14.99 -15.61
N LYS A 133 9.21 15.61 -15.84
CA LYS A 133 10.21 15.14 -16.81
C LYS A 133 10.61 13.68 -16.53
N ALA A 134 10.91 13.33 -15.28
CA ALA A 134 11.25 11.97 -14.91
C ALA A 134 10.14 10.95 -15.26
N LYS A 135 8.87 11.30 -15.06
CA LYS A 135 7.73 10.45 -15.46
C LYS A 135 7.61 10.29 -16.98
N TRP A 136 7.89 11.35 -17.75
CA TRP A 136 7.90 11.27 -19.22
C TRP A 136 9.06 10.42 -19.73
N ASP A 137 10.22 10.54 -19.12
CA ASP A 137 11.42 9.77 -19.50
C ASP A 137 11.25 8.26 -19.21
N ALA A 138 10.32 7.87 -18.32
CA ALA A 138 9.97 6.47 -18.04
C ALA A 138 9.02 5.85 -19.07
N LEU A 139 8.49 6.62 -20.04
CA LEU A 139 7.59 6.10 -21.05
C LEU A 139 8.37 5.37 -22.14
N GLU A 140 8.05 4.09 -22.35
CA GLU A 140 8.55 3.32 -23.49
C GLU A 140 7.72 3.65 -24.74
N SER A 141 8.34 4.38 -25.68
CA SER A 141 7.69 4.75 -26.94
C SER A 141 7.92 3.70 -28.03
N TRP A 142 6.88 3.40 -28.80
CA TRP A 142 6.99 2.56 -29.98
C TRP A 142 7.62 3.36 -31.13
N ALA A 143 8.74 2.87 -31.68
CA ALA A 143 9.47 3.53 -32.75
C ALA A 143 8.83 3.41 -34.15
N GLY A 144 7.69 2.72 -34.26
CA GLY A 144 7.07 2.38 -35.55
C GLY A 144 7.75 1.21 -36.26
N PRO A 145 7.15 0.69 -37.35
CA PRO A 145 7.84 -0.27 -38.21
C PRO A 145 9.02 0.41 -38.92
N LYS A 146 10.15 -0.31 -39.05
CA LYS A 146 11.24 0.14 -39.93
C LYS A 146 10.83 -0.10 -41.39
N PRO A 147 11.08 0.87 -42.30
CA PRO A 147 10.73 0.74 -43.71
C PRO A 147 11.44 -0.42 -44.40
#